data_AF-A0ABD6F5W9-F1
#
_entry.id   AF-A0ABD6F5W9-F1
#
_cell.length_a   1.000
_cell.length_b   1.000
_cell.length_c   1.000
_cell.angle_alpha   90.00
_cell.angle_beta   90.00
_cell.angle_gamma   90.00
#
_symmetry.space_group_name_H-M   'P 1'
#
loop_
_entity.id
_entity.type
_entity.pdbx_description
1 polymer ?
#
loop_
_entity_poly.entity_id
_entity_poly.type
_entity_poly.pdbx_seq_one_letter_code
_entity_poly.pdbx_strand_id
1 'polypeptide(L)' 'TCDVWEHAYYIDYRNRRPDFVNAFWNLVNWEFVNKNFA' A
#
# COMPACT_ATOMS: atom_id res chain seq x y z
N THR A 1 -5.49 3.16 5.11
CA THR A 1 -5.89 3.45 3.72
C THR A 1 -4.69 3.24 2.81
N CYS A 2 -4.87 2.74 1.59
CA CYS A 2 -3.81 2.61 0.59
C CYS A 2 -3.89 3.81 -0.36
N ASP A 3 -2.80 4.59 -0.48
CA ASP A 3 -2.71 5.68 -1.46
C ASP A 3 -2.30 5.11 -2.84
N VAL A 4 -3.11 5.39 -3.86
CA VAL A 4 -2.93 4.89 -5.23
C VAL A 4 -2.63 6.00 -6.24
N TRP A 5 -2.29 7.21 -5.78
CA TRP A 5 -1.77 8.27 -6.64
C TRP A 5 -0.35 7.94 -7.11
N GLU A 6 0.01 8.41 -8.32
CA GLU A 6 1.32 8.13 -8.91
C GLU A 6 2.48 8.58 -8.01
N HIS A 7 2.32 9.69 -7.28
CA HIS A 7 3.36 10.16 -6.34
C HIS A 7 3.70 9.14 -5.24
N ALA A 8 2.82 8.18 -4.94
CA ALA A 8 3.04 7.19 -3.90
C ALA A 8 3.90 6.00 -4.35
N TYR A 9 4.03 5.75 -5.67
CA TYR A 9 4.68 4.53 -6.17
C TYR A 9 5.48 4.69 -7.47
N TYR A 10 5.37 5.82 -8.18
CA TYR A 10 5.89 5.93 -9.55
C TYR A 10 7.41 5.84 -9.62
N ILE A 11 8.14 6.26 -8.59
CA ILE A 11 9.61 6.19 -8.54
C ILE A 11 10.13 4.74 -8.60
N ASP A 12 9.43 3.80 -7.96
CA ASP A 12 9.87 2.40 -7.90
C ASP A 12 9.15 1.52 -8.94
N TYR A 13 7.86 1.78 -9.15
CA TYR A 13 7.00 0.90 -9.95
C TYR A 13 6.61 1.49 -11.31
N ARG A 14 6.76 2.80 -11.54
CA ARG A 14 6.33 3.50 -12.77
C ARG A 14 4.87 3.17 -13.09
N ASN A 15 4.58 2.64 -14.28
CA ASN A 15 3.25 2.20 -14.71
C ASN A 15 2.79 0.86 -14.09
N ARG A 16 3.63 0.18 -13.30
CA ARG A 16 3.33 -1.11 -12.68
C ARG A 16 2.60 -0.95 -11.34
N ARG A 17 1.46 -0.27 -11.35
CA ARG A 17 0.61 -0.12 -10.17
C ARG A 17 0.22 -1.45 -9.50
N PRO A 18 -0.09 -2.54 -10.24
CA PRO A 18 -0.43 -3.82 -9.61
C PRO A 18 0.68 -4.36 -8.70
N ASP A 19 1.94 -4.21 -9.10
CA ASP A 19 3.10 -4.68 -8.33
C ASP A 19 3.25 -3.89 -7.02
N PHE A 20 3.00 -2.58 -7.04
CA PHE A 20 2.97 -1.74 -5.84
C PHE A 20 1.90 -2.20 -4.85
N VAL A 21 0.68 -2.47 -5.32
CA VAL A 21 -0.43 -2.91 -4.45
C VAL A 21 -0.13 -4.30 -3.85
N ASN A 22 0.48 -5.20 -4.63
CA ASN A 22 0.91 -6.50 -4.11
C ASN A 22 1.97 -6.36 -3.01
N ALA A 23 2.96 -5.47 -3.19
CA ALA A 23 3.98 -5.19 -2.19
C ALA A 23 3.40 -4.51 -0.94
N PHE A 24 2.42 -3.62 -1.11
CA PHE A 24 1.76 -2.91 -0.03
C PHE A 24 1.17 -3.86 1.03
N TRP A 25 0.50 -4.94 0.63
CA TRP A 25 -0.12 -5.90 1.56
C TRP A 25 0.88 -6.59 2.49
N ASN A 26 2.14 -6.74 2.07
CA ASN A 26 3.21 -7.32 2.89
C ASN A 26 3.72 -6.35 3.96
N LEU A 27 3.43 -5.05 3.84
CA LEU A 27 3.93 -3.99 4.73
C LEU A 27 2.84 -3.39 5.63
N VAL A 28 1.57 -3.79 5.45
CA VAL A 28 0.46 -3.29 6.27
C VAL A 28 0.66 -3.65 7.74
N ASN A 29 0.55 -2.66 8.63
CA ASN A 29 0.52 -2.89 10.06
C ASN A 29 -0.87 -3.40 10.49
N TRP A 30 -1.02 -4.73 10.50
CA TRP A 30 -2.27 -5.40 10.86
C TRP A 30 -2.66 -5.25 12.34
N GLU A 31 -1.68 -5.11 13.25
CA GLU A 31 -1.98 -4.88 14.67
C GLU A 31 -2.70 -3.54 14.86
N PHE A 32 -2.22 -2.49 14.19
CA PHE A 32 -2.87 -1.19 14.19
C PHE A 32 -4.27 -1.25 13.56
N VAL A 33 -4.44 -1.97 12.45
CA VAL A 33 -5.75 -2.17 11.83
C VAL A 33 -6.73 -2.82 12.81
N ASN A 34 -6.32 -3.90 13.48
CA ASN A 34 -7.17 -4.60 14.46
C ASN A 34 -7.54 -3.72 15.65
N LYS A 35 -6.63 -2.85 16.13
CA LYS A 35 -6.92 -1.90 17.22
C LYS A 35 -7.99 -0.86 16.85
N ASN A 36 -8.08 -0.46 15.58
CA ASN A 36 -9.02 0.54 15.11
C ASN A 36 -10.31 -0.05 14.51
N PHE A 37 -10.43 -1.38 14.48
CA PHE A 37 -11.62 -2.06 13.97
C PHE A 37 -12.77 -2.11 14.97
N ALA A 38 -12.47 -1.96 16.26
CA ALA A 38 -13.41 -2.05 17.38
C ALA A 38 -14.36 -0.84 17.49
#